data_AF-A0A0G4LCD9-F1
#
_entry.id   AF-A0A0G4LCD9-F1
#
_cell.length_a   1.000
_cell.length_b   1.000
_cell.length_c   1.000
_cell.angle_alpha   90.00
_cell.angle_beta   90.00
_cell.angle_gamma   90.00
#
_symmetry.space_group_name_H-M   'P 1'
#
loop_
_entity.id
_entity.type
_entity.pdbx_description
1 polymer ?
#
loop_
_entity_poly.entity_id
_entity_poly.type
_entity_poly.pdbx_seq_one_letter_code
_entity_poly.pdbx_strand_id
1 'polypeptide(L)'
;MAPSATQTPAVHSEVNPASKTAQSSHGHELAHQTPLEAISHGSVPLPGIPAGFLIHSAVHQARPDVHAVCHAHSIYGKAWSVFGRRLDMITQDACKFYGDAQAVYNSYGGVVLGAEEGHRIAAALGPRGKGAILRNHGLLTVGHTVDEAAFLFTSMERSCQVQLLAEGVHGIPKVLITDEEAEFNRDVEADPEYCYCEFQVYYDLEEHLSNGDFKK
;
A
#
# COMPACT_ATOMS: atom_id res chain seq x y z
N MET A 1 45.45 28.50 24.38
CA MET A 1 45.08 29.26 23.16
C MET A 1 43.58 29.48 23.21
N ALA A 2 43.16 30.69 23.58
CA ALA A 2 41.77 31.12 23.48
C ALA A 2 41.53 31.65 22.06
N PRO A 3 40.35 31.44 21.45
CA PRO A 3 39.94 32.23 20.30
C PRO A 3 39.15 33.47 20.73
N SER A 4 39.58 34.58 20.13
CA SER A 4 39.07 35.93 20.22
C SER A 4 37.63 36.05 19.70
N ALA A 5 36.87 36.94 20.35
CA ALA A 5 35.59 37.44 19.85
C ALA A 5 35.79 38.28 18.58
N THR A 6 34.89 38.13 17.62
CA THR A 6 34.70 39.05 16.49
C THR A 6 33.22 39.39 16.40
N GLN A 7 32.94 40.69 16.39
CA GLN A 7 31.63 41.34 16.45
C GLN A 7 30.79 41.09 15.18
N THR A 8 29.50 40.85 15.40
CA THR A 8 28.44 40.90 14.39
C THR A 8 28.00 42.36 14.16
N PRO A 9 27.79 42.83 12.91
CA PRO A 9 27.05 44.06 12.68
C PRO A 9 25.54 43.78 12.64
N ALA A 10 24.78 44.64 13.30
CA ALA A 10 23.32 44.63 13.33
C ALA A 10 22.75 45.02 11.95
N VAL A 11 21.80 44.22 11.45
CA VAL A 11 20.96 44.60 10.30
C VAL A 11 19.58 44.97 10.86
N HIS A 12 19.22 46.23 10.65
CA HIS A 12 17.93 46.80 11.01
C HIS A 12 16.78 46.05 10.32
N SER A 13 15.80 45.60 11.10
CA SER A 13 14.54 45.06 10.60
C SER A 13 13.58 46.21 10.25
N GLU A 14 13.38 46.49 8.97
CA GLU A 14 12.21 47.25 8.52
C GLU A 14 10.99 46.32 8.44
N VAL A 15 10.00 46.60 9.28
CA VAL A 15 8.70 45.95 9.29
C VAL A 15 7.86 46.57 8.17
N ASN A 16 7.50 45.78 7.15
CA ASN A 16 6.55 46.21 6.13
C ASN A 16 5.11 45.79 6.54
N PRO A 17 4.16 46.73 6.72
CA PRO A 17 2.82 46.42 7.21
C PRO A 17 1.86 46.17 6.04
N ALA A 18 1.64 44.89 5.70
CA ALA A 18 0.52 44.51 4.84
C ALA A 18 0.12 43.03 4.99
N SER A 19 -0.25 42.60 6.19
CA SER A 19 -1.06 41.40 6.37
C SER A 19 -2.52 41.73 6.06
N LYS A 20 -2.89 41.72 4.77
CA LYS A 20 -4.29 41.53 4.39
C LYS A 20 -4.52 40.04 4.23
N THR A 21 -5.15 39.43 5.24
CA THR A 21 -5.77 38.11 5.16
C THR A 21 -6.76 38.11 4.00
N ALA A 22 -6.38 37.50 2.88
CA ALA A 22 -7.34 37.01 1.90
C ALA A 22 -8.03 35.79 2.53
N GLN A 23 -9.24 35.98 3.05
CA GLN A 23 -10.16 34.88 3.27
C GLN A 23 -10.51 34.33 1.88
N SER A 24 -9.81 33.29 1.47
CA SER A 24 -10.16 32.51 0.30
C SER A 24 -11.34 31.63 0.68
N SER A 25 -12.49 31.88 0.07
CA SER A 25 -13.73 31.12 0.26
C SER A 25 -13.59 29.71 -0.34
N HIS A 26 -12.88 28.81 0.35
CA HIS A 26 -12.62 27.42 -0.04
C HIS A 26 -13.82 26.47 0.14
N GLY A 27 -15.05 26.98 0.20
CA GLY A 27 -16.24 26.17 0.56
C GLY A 27 -17.21 25.91 -0.57
N HIS A 28 -17.22 26.76 -1.61
CA HIS A 28 -18.32 26.77 -2.59
C HIS A 28 -18.03 25.94 -3.86
N GLU A 29 -16.78 25.54 -4.08
CA GLU A 29 -16.33 24.80 -5.27
C GLU A 29 -16.47 23.27 -5.12
N LEU A 30 -16.76 22.78 -3.90
CA LEU A 30 -16.80 21.36 -3.54
C LEU A 30 -18.22 20.76 -3.52
N ALA A 31 -19.26 21.57 -3.72
CA ALA A 31 -20.66 21.16 -3.57
C ALA A 31 -21.13 20.10 -4.59
N HIS A 32 -20.33 19.86 -5.64
CA HIS A 32 -20.63 18.92 -6.71
C HIS A 32 -19.56 17.84 -6.89
N GLN A 33 -18.59 17.77 -5.98
CA GLN A 33 -17.50 16.81 -6.03
C GLN A 33 -17.79 15.65 -5.09
N THR A 34 -17.47 14.43 -5.53
CA THR A 34 -17.45 13.26 -4.65
C THR A 34 -16.44 13.48 -3.51
N PRO A 35 -16.57 12.80 -2.36
CA PRO A 35 -15.56 12.85 -1.31
C PRO A 35 -14.14 12.57 -1.84
N LEU A 36 -13.98 11.74 -2.87
CA LEU A 36 -12.70 11.45 -3.49
C LEU A 36 -12.14 12.63 -4.31
N GLU A 37 -13.00 13.34 -5.03
CA GLU A 37 -12.63 14.53 -5.83
C GLU A 37 -12.35 15.75 -4.93
N ALA A 38 -13.07 15.89 -3.82
CA ALA A 38 -12.88 16.98 -2.86
C ALA A 38 -11.56 16.90 -2.06
N ILE A 39 -10.97 15.70 -1.98
CA ILE A 39 -9.75 15.43 -1.20
C ILE A 39 -8.48 15.61 -2.07
N SER A 40 -8.60 15.62 -3.40
CA SER A 40 -7.47 15.81 -4.32
C SER A 40 -7.85 16.84 -5.38
N HIS A 41 -7.49 18.11 -5.17
CA HIS A 41 -7.50 19.10 -6.26
C HIS A 41 -6.35 18.77 -7.24
N GLY A 42 -6.55 17.76 -8.09
CA GLY A 42 -5.54 17.29 -9.03
C GLY A 42 -4.29 16.72 -8.34
N SER A 43 -3.11 16.98 -8.92
CA SER A 43 -1.80 16.44 -8.49
C SER A 43 -1.26 17.00 -7.17
N VAL A 44 -1.99 17.90 -6.51
CA VAL A 44 -1.52 18.60 -5.30
C VAL A 44 -2.23 18.01 -4.07
N PRO A 45 -1.50 17.34 -3.16
CA PRO A 45 -2.06 16.88 -1.91
C PRO A 45 -2.53 18.07 -1.06
N LEU A 46 -3.74 18.01 -0.51
CA LEU A 46 -4.15 19.00 0.48
C LEU A 46 -3.31 18.84 1.76
N PRO A 47 -2.96 19.96 2.44
CA PRO A 47 -2.25 19.91 3.71
C PRO A 47 -2.98 19.02 4.73
N GLY A 48 -2.28 18.04 5.30
CA GLY A 48 -2.81 17.16 6.35
C GLY A 48 -3.34 15.80 5.87
N ILE A 49 -3.40 15.54 4.56
CA ILE A 49 -3.74 14.20 4.05
C ILE A 49 -2.53 13.27 4.21
N PRO A 50 -2.69 12.09 4.85
CA PRO A 50 -1.61 11.11 4.96
C PRO A 50 -1.17 10.62 3.58
N ALA A 51 0.14 10.49 3.34
CA ALA A 51 0.67 9.99 2.07
C ALA A 51 0.10 8.62 1.67
N GLY A 52 -0.19 7.76 2.65
CA GLY A 52 -0.84 6.46 2.42
C GLY A 52 -2.24 6.59 1.80
N PHE A 53 -3.01 7.62 2.16
CA PHE A 53 -4.33 7.87 1.55
C PHE A 53 -4.22 8.17 0.06
N LEU A 54 -3.18 8.90 -0.37
CA LEU A 54 -2.97 9.24 -1.79
C LEU A 54 -2.73 7.99 -2.64
N ILE A 55 -2.06 6.96 -2.09
CA ILE A 55 -1.87 5.68 -2.76
C ILE A 55 -3.22 4.98 -2.95
N HIS A 56 -4.05 4.91 -1.89
CA HIS A 56 -5.37 4.29 -1.96
C HIS A 56 -6.28 5.02 -2.96
N SER A 57 -6.28 6.36 -2.92
CA SER A 57 -7.06 7.19 -3.83
C SER A 57 -6.68 6.94 -5.29
N ALA A 58 -5.39 6.92 -5.62
CA ALA A 58 -4.92 6.65 -6.98
C ALA A 58 -5.28 5.23 -7.47
N VAL A 59 -5.22 4.24 -6.58
CA VAL A 59 -5.64 2.86 -6.91
C VAL A 59 -7.14 2.81 -7.22
N HIS A 60 -8.00 3.38 -6.37
CA HIS A 60 -9.44 3.40 -6.62
C HIS A 60 -9.82 4.18 -7.89
N GLN A 61 -9.14 5.29 -8.19
CA GLN A 61 -9.37 6.04 -9.43
C GLN A 61 -8.99 5.22 -10.67
N ALA A 62 -7.89 4.47 -10.62
CA ALA A 62 -7.43 3.66 -11.74
C ALA A 62 -8.19 2.32 -11.89
N ARG A 63 -8.73 1.80 -10.79
CA ARG A 63 -9.42 0.50 -10.71
C ARG A 63 -10.79 0.65 -10.03
N PRO A 64 -11.83 1.11 -10.77
CA PRO A 64 -13.17 1.25 -10.22
C PRO A 64 -13.82 -0.05 -9.73
N ASP A 65 -13.28 -1.20 -10.14
CA ASP A 65 -13.67 -2.52 -9.65
C ASP A 65 -13.13 -2.84 -8.24
N VAL A 66 -12.10 -2.12 -7.78
CA VAL A 66 -11.52 -2.30 -6.46
C VAL A 66 -12.32 -1.51 -5.42
N HIS A 67 -12.88 -2.20 -4.43
CA HIS A 67 -13.63 -1.59 -3.33
C HIS A 67 -12.82 -1.47 -2.04
N ALA A 68 -11.76 -2.25 -1.89
CA ALA A 68 -10.88 -2.19 -0.74
C ALA A 68 -9.41 -2.31 -1.14
N VAL A 69 -8.56 -1.54 -0.45
CA VAL A 69 -7.10 -1.58 -0.57
C VAL A 69 -6.53 -1.79 0.82
N CYS A 70 -5.66 -2.78 0.99
CA CYS A 70 -4.92 -3.01 2.22
C CYS A 70 -3.44 -2.75 1.96
N HIS A 71 -2.84 -1.88 2.78
CA HIS A 71 -1.42 -1.56 2.71
C HIS A 71 -0.85 -1.51 4.12
N ALA A 72 0.29 -2.17 4.34
CA ALA A 72 1.03 -2.05 5.59
C ALA A 72 2.53 -2.30 5.39
N HIS A 73 3.31 -1.83 6.35
CA HIS A 73 4.76 -2.07 6.44
C HIS A 73 5.06 -3.29 7.31
N SER A 74 4.33 -4.38 7.03
CA SER A 74 4.41 -5.67 7.73
C SER A 74 5.83 -6.25 7.66
N ILE A 75 6.21 -7.04 8.66
CA ILE A 75 7.60 -7.41 8.91
C ILE A 75 8.20 -8.19 7.74
N TYR A 76 7.53 -9.26 7.32
CA TYR A 76 8.04 -10.17 6.29
C TYR A 76 7.84 -9.60 4.90
N GLY A 77 6.72 -8.93 4.66
CA GLY A 77 6.44 -8.22 3.41
C GLY A 77 7.47 -7.14 3.13
N LYS A 78 7.79 -6.31 4.13
CA LYS A 78 8.86 -5.32 4.03
C LYS A 78 10.22 -5.98 3.82
N ALA A 79 10.53 -7.04 4.57
CA ALA A 79 11.79 -7.77 4.42
C ALA A 79 11.95 -8.39 3.02
N TRP A 80 10.90 -8.99 2.46
CA TRP A 80 10.90 -9.54 1.11
C TRP A 80 10.96 -8.44 0.03
N SER A 81 10.29 -7.31 0.28
CA SER A 81 10.23 -6.20 -0.68
C SER A 81 11.60 -5.63 -1.06
N VAL A 82 12.63 -5.80 -0.23
CA VAL A 82 13.97 -5.27 -0.51
C VAL A 82 14.60 -5.89 -1.76
N PHE A 83 14.18 -7.12 -2.11
CA PHE A 83 14.68 -7.83 -3.28
C PHE A 83 14.02 -7.38 -4.58
N GLY A 84 12.89 -6.65 -4.52
CA GLY A 84 12.18 -6.20 -5.73
C GLY A 84 11.78 -7.34 -6.66
N ARG A 85 11.38 -8.49 -6.11
CA ARG A 85 11.04 -9.71 -6.83
C ARG A 85 9.65 -10.21 -6.46
N ARG A 86 9.00 -10.90 -7.39
CA ARG A 86 7.74 -11.64 -7.18
C ARG A 86 7.93 -12.75 -6.13
N LEU A 87 6.83 -13.25 -5.60
CA LEU A 87 6.84 -14.48 -4.81
C LEU A 87 7.04 -15.65 -5.78
N ASP A 88 7.83 -16.65 -5.39
CA ASP A 88 7.92 -17.87 -6.17
C ASP A 88 6.72 -18.76 -5.82
N MET A 89 6.25 -19.56 -6.78
CA MET A 89 5.12 -20.49 -6.58
C MET A 89 5.60 -21.73 -5.82
N ILE A 90 5.96 -21.55 -4.55
CA ILE A 90 6.53 -22.60 -3.67
C ILE A 90 5.51 -23.19 -2.70
N THR A 91 4.34 -22.56 -2.59
CA THR A 91 3.22 -22.98 -1.73
C THR A 91 1.90 -22.66 -2.40
N GLN A 92 0.85 -23.39 -2.03
CA GLN A 92 -0.52 -23.16 -2.46
C GLN A 92 -0.95 -21.69 -2.21
N ASP A 93 -0.62 -21.13 -1.03
CA ASP A 93 -0.92 -19.74 -0.69
C ASP A 93 -0.29 -18.71 -1.64
N ALA A 94 0.95 -18.95 -2.08
CA ALA A 94 1.63 -18.06 -3.02
C ALA A 94 0.95 -18.05 -4.41
N CYS A 95 0.29 -19.14 -4.80
CA CYS A 95 -0.39 -19.25 -6.10
C CYS A 95 -1.56 -18.27 -6.25
N LYS A 96 -2.17 -17.77 -5.17
CA LYS A 96 -3.16 -16.68 -5.21
C LYS A 96 -2.63 -15.44 -5.96
N PHE A 97 -1.31 -15.30 -6.06
CA PHE A 97 -0.60 -14.21 -6.73
C PHE A 97 0.06 -14.63 -8.06
N TYR A 98 -0.29 -15.79 -8.62
CA TYR A 98 0.31 -16.28 -9.85
C TYR A 98 0.06 -15.37 -11.06
N GLY A 99 1.08 -15.26 -11.94
CA GLY A 99 1.00 -14.46 -13.16
C GLY A 99 0.83 -12.97 -12.89
N ASP A 100 -0.13 -12.34 -13.53
CA ASP A 100 -0.42 -10.91 -13.37
C ASP A 100 -1.29 -10.56 -12.17
N ALA A 101 -1.70 -11.54 -11.36
CA ALA A 101 -2.29 -11.28 -10.05
C ALA A 101 -1.28 -10.64 -9.09
N GLN A 102 0.03 -10.83 -9.32
CA GLN A 102 1.07 -10.07 -8.62
C GLN A 102 1.66 -8.96 -9.50
N ALA A 103 1.96 -7.84 -8.85
CA ALA A 103 2.80 -6.79 -9.37
C ALA A 103 4.06 -6.60 -8.52
N VAL A 104 5.09 -6.00 -9.13
CA VAL A 104 6.24 -5.47 -8.41
C VAL A 104 6.40 -4.02 -8.83
N TYR A 105 6.13 -3.10 -7.91
CA TYR A 105 6.48 -1.70 -8.09
C TYR A 105 7.97 -1.52 -7.78
N ASN A 106 8.78 -1.50 -8.84
CA ASN A 106 10.25 -1.55 -8.74
C ASN A 106 10.89 -0.14 -8.61
N SER A 107 10.28 0.72 -7.81
CA SER A 107 10.79 2.05 -7.45
C SER A 107 10.39 2.35 -6.01
N TYR A 108 11.16 3.21 -5.32
CA TYR A 108 10.84 3.63 -3.95
C TYR A 108 10.20 5.02 -3.92
N GLY A 109 10.53 5.92 -4.86
CA GLY A 109 9.90 7.24 -5.00
C GLY A 109 10.15 8.26 -3.87
N GLY A 110 10.30 7.82 -2.61
CA GLY A 110 10.40 8.65 -1.42
C GLY A 110 9.05 9.21 -0.96
N VAL A 111 8.90 9.45 0.35
CA VAL A 111 7.63 9.83 1.03
C VAL A 111 7.00 11.13 0.49
N VAL A 112 7.79 12.03 -0.10
CA VAL A 112 7.37 13.39 -0.50
C VAL A 112 6.50 13.40 -1.77
N LEU A 113 6.44 12.29 -2.52
CA LEU A 113 5.77 12.21 -3.82
C LEU A 113 4.53 11.31 -3.82
N GLY A 114 3.79 11.24 -2.71
CA GLY A 114 2.70 10.26 -2.52
C GLY A 114 1.64 10.21 -3.63
N ALA A 115 1.28 11.34 -4.25
CA ALA A 115 0.31 11.36 -5.36
C ALA A 115 0.87 10.72 -6.64
N GLU A 116 2.06 11.14 -7.07
CA GLU A 116 2.76 10.57 -8.24
C GLU A 116 3.16 9.11 -8.01
N GLU A 117 3.54 8.76 -6.79
CA GLU A 117 3.82 7.39 -6.38
C GLU A 117 2.55 6.53 -6.47
N GLY A 118 1.41 7.01 -5.96
CA GLY A 118 0.12 6.34 -6.05
C GLY A 118 -0.26 5.98 -7.49
N HIS A 119 -0.14 6.90 -8.44
CA HIS A 119 -0.43 6.64 -9.86
C HIS A 119 0.51 5.56 -10.44
N ARG A 120 1.80 5.60 -10.10
CA ARG A 120 2.76 4.59 -10.57
C ARG A 120 2.52 3.22 -9.95
N ILE A 121 2.11 3.17 -8.67
CA ILE A 121 1.71 1.93 -8.00
C ILE A 121 0.46 1.35 -8.68
N ALA A 122 -0.57 2.18 -8.91
CA ALA A 122 -1.79 1.75 -9.58
C ALA A 122 -1.52 1.23 -11.01
N ALA A 123 -0.66 1.92 -11.76
CA ALA A 123 -0.23 1.47 -13.09
C ALA A 123 0.54 0.14 -13.03
N ALA A 124 1.42 -0.04 -12.03
CA ALA A 124 2.18 -1.28 -11.85
C ALA A 124 1.28 -2.45 -11.42
N LEU A 125 0.26 -2.20 -10.58
CA LEU A 125 -0.75 -3.18 -10.18
C LEU A 125 -1.52 -3.71 -11.40
N GLY A 126 -1.80 -2.84 -12.37
CA GLY A 126 -2.46 -3.21 -13.62
C GLY A 126 -3.92 -3.63 -13.42
N PRO A 127 -4.59 -4.12 -14.47
CA PRO A 127 -6.03 -4.42 -14.45
C PRO A 127 -6.39 -5.73 -13.75
N ARG A 128 -5.44 -6.67 -13.58
CA ARG A 128 -5.66 -7.98 -12.96
C ARG A 128 -4.94 -8.15 -11.62
N GLY A 129 -4.10 -7.19 -11.23
CA GLY A 129 -3.36 -7.27 -9.98
C GLY A 129 -4.27 -7.35 -8.76
N LYS A 130 -3.96 -8.31 -7.90
CA LYS A 130 -4.54 -8.57 -6.57
C LYS A 130 -3.57 -8.19 -5.45
N GLY A 131 -2.26 -8.28 -5.70
CA GLY A 131 -1.22 -7.91 -4.75
C GLY A 131 0.00 -7.30 -5.42
N ALA A 132 0.67 -6.37 -4.74
CA ALA A 132 1.86 -5.69 -5.20
C ALA A 132 2.94 -5.70 -4.13
N ILE A 133 4.16 -6.04 -4.55
CA ILE A 133 5.37 -5.78 -3.76
C ILE A 133 5.86 -4.39 -4.11
N LEU A 134 5.92 -3.51 -3.11
CA LEU A 134 6.44 -2.16 -3.24
C LEU A 134 7.90 -2.18 -2.79
N ARG A 135 8.86 -2.10 -3.73
CA ARG A 135 10.28 -2.33 -3.42
C ARG A 135 10.76 -1.39 -2.31
N ASN A 136 11.38 -1.97 -1.28
CA ASN A 136 11.88 -1.26 -0.08
C ASN A 136 10.78 -0.55 0.75
N HIS A 137 9.50 -0.86 0.53
CA HIS A 137 8.37 -0.17 1.16
C HIS A 137 7.47 -1.16 1.91
N GLY A 138 6.89 -2.15 1.24
CA GLY A 138 5.97 -3.10 1.86
C GLY A 138 5.05 -3.78 0.85
N LEU A 139 3.86 -4.15 1.31
CA LEU A 139 2.86 -4.85 0.50
C LEU A 139 1.62 -3.98 0.30
N LEU A 140 0.93 -4.18 -0.82
CA LEU A 140 -0.40 -3.64 -1.08
C LEU A 140 -1.26 -4.73 -1.72
N THR A 141 -2.46 -4.94 -1.23
CA THR A 141 -3.45 -5.86 -1.85
C THR A 141 -4.75 -5.13 -2.11
N VAL A 142 -5.53 -5.66 -3.05
CA VAL A 142 -6.83 -5.10 -3.45
C VAL A 142 -7.89 -6.19 -3.53
N GLY A 143 -9.15 -5.80 -3.33
CA GLY A 143 -10.29 -6.69 -3.43
C GLY A 143 -11.60 -5.96 -3.74
N HIS A 144 -12.61 -6.71 -4.14
CA HIS A 144 -14.00 -6.26 -4.31
C HIS A 144 -14.73 -6.16 -2.97
N THR A 145 -14.16 -6.72 -1.91
CA THR A 145 -14.62 -6.60 -0.53
C THR A 145 -13.44 -6.32 0.41
N VAL A 146 -13.74 -5.84 1.61
CA VAL A 146 -12.71 -5.62 2.65
C VAL A 146 -12.08 -6.94 3.06
N ASP A 147 -12.89 -7.99 3.22
CA ASP A 147 -12.49 -9.35 3.58
C ASP A 147 -11.52 -9.93 2.56
N GLU A 148 -11.81 -9.79 1.26
CA GLU A 148 -10.93 -10.24 0.17
C GLU A 148 -9.56 -9.55 0.26
N ALA A 149 -9.54 -8.21 0.32
CA ALA A 149 -8.30 -7.45 0.38
C ALA A 149 -7.46 -7.81 1.63
N ALA A 150 -8.11 -7.97 2.78
CA ALA A 150 -7.48 -8.28 4.05
C ALA A 150 -6.95 -9.72 4.12
N PHE A 151 -7.70 -10.69 3.59
CA PHE A 151 -7.25 -12.07 3.51
C PHE A 151 -6.06 -12.22 2.56
N LEU A 152 -6.13 -11.62 1.38
CA LEU A 152 -5.01 -11.58 0.45
C LEU A 152 -3.78 -10.92 1.09
N PHE A 153 -3.95 -9.86 1.87
CA PHE A 153 -2.84 -9.23 2.59
C PHE A 153 -2.17 -10.23 3.56
N THR A 154 -2.98 -10.91 4.36
CA THR A 154 -2.52 -11.90 5.36
C THR A 154 -1.81 -13.07 4.68
N SER A 155 -2.37 -13.57 3.57
CA SER A 155 -1.76 -14.63 2.77
C SER A 155 -0.44 -14.20 2.14
N MET A 156 -0.37 -12.97 1.60
CA MET A 156 0.85 -12.44 0.99
C MET A 156 1.98 -12.24 2.02
N GLU A 157 1.64 -11.73 3.22
CA GLU A 157 2.60 -11.57 4.33
C GLU A 157 3.18 -12.92 4.76
N ARG A 158 2.32 -13.93 4.94
CA ARG A 158 2.75 -15.29 5.28
C ARG A 158 3.56 -15.95 4.16
N SER A 159 3.19 -15.71 2.91
CA SER A 159 3.97 -16.18 1.75
C SER A 159 5.36 -15.55 1.72
N CYS A 160 5.48 -14.25 2.06
CA CYS A 160 6.79 -13.59 2.22
C CYS A 160 7.60 -14.23 3.35
N GLN A 161 6.97 -14.57 4.48
CA GLN A 161 7.63 -15.26 5.59
C GLN A 161 8.20 -16.61 5.15
N VAL A 162 7.38 -17.44 4.50
CA VAL A 162 7.79 -18.77 4.00
C VAL A 162 8.90 -18.63 2.97
N GLN A 163 8.78 -17.69 2.03
CA GLN A 163 9.79 -17.43 1.02
C GLN A 163 11.14 -17.05 1.65
N LEU A 164 11.16 -16.16 2.65
CA LEU A 164 12.39 -15.78 3.34
C LEU A 164 13.05 -16.98 4.04
N LEU A 165 12.24 -17.84 4.68
CA LEU A 165 12.74 -19.06 5.31
C LEU A 165 13.31 -20.04 4.27
N ALA A 166 12.62 -20.23 3.14
CA ALA A 166 13.05 -21.10 2.06
C ALA A 166 14.36 -20.60 1.41
N GLU A 167 14.49 -19.29 1.19
CA GLU A 167 15.71 -18.67 0.63
C GLU A 167 16.92 -18.77 1.58
N GLY A 168 16.68 -18.97 2.88
CA GLY A 168 17.73 -19.23 3.86
C GLY A 168 18.33 -20.64 3.79
N VAL A 169 17.71 -21.57 3.06
CA VAL A 169 18.20 -22.95 2.92
C VAL A 169 19.17 -23.05 1.74
N HIS A 170 20.43 -23.34 2.04
CA HIS A 170 21.48 -23.46 1.01
C HIS A 170 21.67 -24.91 0.53
N GLY A 171 21.98 -25.05 -0.77
CA GLY A 171 22.35 -26.35 -1.36
C GLY A 171 21.18 -27.29 -1.68
N ILE A 172 19.94 -26.86 -1.44
CA ILE A 172 18.73 -27.62 -1.77
C ILE A 172 17.88 -26.76 -2.73
N PRO A 173 17.68 -27.17 -3.99
CA PRO A 173 16.86 -26.41 -4.92
C PRO A 173 15.38 -26.48 -4.53
N LYS A 174 14.67 -25.35 -4.71
CA LYS A 174 13.22 -25.29 -4.55
C LYS A 174 12.55 -26.03 -5.71
N VAL A 175 11.51 -26.81 -5.41
CA VAL A 175 10.61 -27.39 -6.42
C VAL A 175 9.42 -26.45 -6.52
N LEU A 176 9.23 -25.84 -7.69
CA LEU A 176 8.12 -24.92 -7.92
C LEU A 176 6.88 -25.69 -8.33
N ILE A 177 5.73 -25.22 -7.88
CA ILE A 177 4.41 -25.61 -8.42
C ILE A 177 4.40 -25.19 -9.89
N THR A 178 3.89 -26.06 -10.76
CA THR A 178 3.88 -25.79 -12.20
C THR A 178 2.96 -24.62 -12.53
N ASP A 179 3.21 -23.97 -13.67
CA ASP A 179 2.39 -22.86 -14.14
C ASP A 179 0.90 -23.22 -14.27
N GLU A 180 0.59 -24.45 -14.73
CA GLU A 180 -0.78 -24.97 -14.84
C GLU A 180 -1.43 -25.16 -13.47
N GLU A 181 -0.72 -25.77 -12.51
CA GLU A 181 -1.22 -25.96 -11.14
C GLU A 181 -1.39 -24.63 -10.41
N ALA A 182 -0.46 -23.70 -10.60
CA ALA A 182 -0.50 -22.38 -9.98
C ALA A 182 -1.63 -21.52 -10.55
N GLU A 183 -1.87 -21.59 -11.86
CA GLU A 183 -3.01 -20.95 -12.52
C GLU A 183 -4.34 -21.51 -12.02
N PHE A 184 -4.49 -22.84 -12.01
CA PHE A 184 -5.69 -23.48 -11.49
C PHE A 184 -5.95 -23.08 -10.03
N ASN A 185 -4.91 -23.09 -9.19
CA ASN A 185 -5.07 -22.74 -7.79
C ASN A 185 -5.41 -21.25 -7.60
N ARG A 186 -4.81 -20.35 -8.38
CA ARG A 186 -5.17 -18.93 -8.37
C ARG A 186 -6.66 -18.74 -8.65
N ASP A 187 -7.16 -19.39 -9.68
CA ASP A 187 -8.55 -19.21 -10.14
C ASP A 187 -9.58 -19.71 -9.11
N VAL A 188 -9.19 -20.66 -8.25
CA VAL A 188 -10.03 -21.15 -7.15
C VAL A 188 -9.85 -20.32 -5.88
N GLU A 189 -8.61 -20.08 -5.45
CA GLU A 189 -8.34 -19.54 -4.11
C GLU A 189 -8.22 -18.02 -4.03
N ALA A 190 -8.11 -17.34 -5.18
CA ALA A 190 -8.19 -15.87 -5.25
C ALA A 190 -9.61 -15.39 -5.62
N ASP A 191 -10.59 -16.29 -5.65
CA ASP A 191 -12.01 -15.94 -5.80
C ASP A 191 -12.47 -15.11 -4.57
N PRO A 192 -13.26 -14.03 -4.77
CA PRO A 192 -13.71 -13.19 -3.67
C PRO A 192 -14.56 -13.90 -2.61
N GLU A 193 -15.40 -14.87 -2.99
CA GLU A 193 -16.24 -15.63 -2.05
C GLU A 193 -15.38 -16.63 -1.25
N TYR A 194 -14.38 -17.24 -1.90
CA TYR A 194 -13.39 -18.06 -1.21
C TYR A 194 -12.61 -17.24 -0.17
N CYS A 195 -12.08 -16.07 -0.58
CA CYS A 195 -11.34 -15.19 0.30
C CYS A 195 -12.19 -14.68 1.47
N TYR A 196 -13.48 -14.40 1.23
CA TYR A 196 -14.42 -14.03 2.28
C TYR A 196 -14.54 -15.13 3.34
N CYS A 197 -14.78 -16.38 2.91
CA CYS A 197 -14.90 -17.52 3.80
C CYS A 197 -13.64 -17.73 4.64
N GLU A 198 -12.46 -17.69 4.01
CA GLU A 198 -11.18 -17.84 4.69
C GLU A 198 -10.90 -16.70 5.67
N PHE A 199 -11.36 -15.48 5.37
CA PHE A 199 -11.18 -14.34 6.25
C PHE A 199 -11.97 -14.46 7.56
N GLN A 200 -13.16 -15.09 7.53
CA GLN A 200 -14.07 -15.09 8.69
C GLN A 200 -13.42 -15.65 9.95
N VAL A 201 -12.56 -16.67 9.83
CA VAL A 201 -11.86 -17.24 10.99
C VAL A 201 -10.93 -16.21 11.67
N TYR A 202 -10.30 -15.32 10.89
CA TYR A 202 -9.47 -14.25 11.43
C TYR A 202 -10.31 -13.16 12.08
N TYR A 203 -11.44 -12.82 11.46
CA TYR A 203 -12.36 -11.83 12.00
C TYR A 203 -12.96 -12.31 13.34
N ASP A 204 -13.42 -13.56 13.41
CA ASP A 204 -13.97 -14.16 14.62
C ASP A 204 -12.92 -14.26 15.73
N LEU A 205 -11.67 -14.58 15.37
CA LEU A 205 -10.55 -14.58 16.31
C LEU A 205 -10.29 -13.18 16.85
N GLU A 206 -10.26 -12.15 16.01
CA GLU A 206 -10.06 -10.77 16.44
C GLU A 206 -11.22 -10.29 17.31
N GLU A 207 -12.46 -10.64 16.97
CA GLU A 207 -13.63 -10.37 17.81
C GLU A 207 -13.49 -11.00 19.20
N HIS A 208 -13.09 -12.27 19.24
CA HIS A 208 -12.88 -12.99 20.49
C HIS A 208 -11.77 -12.35 21.34
N LEU A 209 -10.61 -12.05 20.74
CA LEU A 209 -9.44 -11.50 21.44
C LEU A 209 -9.66 -10.06 21.91
N SER A 210 -10.35 -9.26 21.11
CA SER A 210 -10.68 -7.86 21.43
C SER A 210 -11.96 -7.71 22.26
N ASN A 211 -12.67 -8.80 22.56
CA ASN A 211 -13.98 -8.78 23.19
C ASN A 211 -14.95 -7.81 22.47
N GLY A 212 -14.86 -7.79 21.13
CA GLY A 212 -15.67 -6.94 20.24
C GLY A 212 -15.42 -5.44 20.36
N ASP A 213 -14.27 -5.00 20.89
CA ASP A 213 -13.98 -3.58 21.10
C ASP A 213 -14.02 -2.74 19.82
N PHE A 214 -13.66 -3.30 18.67
CA PHE A 214 -13.72 -2.61 17.37
C PHE A 214 -15.14 -2.43 16.80
N LYS A 215 -16.16 -3.04 17.43
CA LYS A 215 -17.58 -2.91 17.02
C LYS A 215 -18.31 -1.78 17.74
N LYS A 216 -17.67 -1.13 18.71
CA LYS A 216 -18.28 -0.15 19.62
C LYS A 216 -18.21 1.28 19.08
#